data_AF-A0A8H5F6A8-F1
#
_entry.id   AF-A0A8H5F6A8-F1
#
_cell.length_a   1.000
_cell.length_b   1.000
_cell.length_c   1.000
_cell.angle_alpha   90.00
_cell.angle_beta   90.00
_cell.angle_gamma   90.00
#
_symmetry.space_group_name_H-M   'P 1'
#
loop_
_entity.id
_entity.type
_entity.pdbx_description
1 polymer ?
#
loop_
_entity_poly.entity_id
_entity_poly.type
_entity_poly.pdbx_seq_one_letter_code
_entity_poly.pdbx_strand_id
1 'polypeptide(L)'
;MLRKMKSLSNSKMGNPPVLDGLTGDHIKSGFQALDTQLGKDAQLRREKRQIRIICSGGVCAVAYLRSRATTKDIDFYTPHPDDSREITYARYELNMHDARGRARYPDGWINCEMGAHINNLKGGEVLFANSVKNGVVLYTGEHLVVYAADWKFQFVGKVKRAFDNLEYAQEVGEIRTLDTDKDFGDALHFLNQIMRPRNTPLALVDIKNWYNYGHFITPQMAKMVNICYAHRFADDACRFSGKRVISI
;
A
#
# COMPACT_ATOMS: atom_id res chain seq x y z
N MET A 1 60.39 31.44 10.63
CA MET A 1 58.90 31.39 10.63
C MET A 1 58.45 30.13 9.87
N LEU A 2 58.13 29.04 10.58
CA LEU A 2 57.56 27.82 9.97
C LEU A 2 56.02 27.90 9.97
N ARG A 3 55.40 27.91 8.79
CA ARG A 3 53.95 27.76 8.61
C ARG A 3 53.56 26.27 8.75
N LYS A 4 53.12 25.85 9.94
CA LYS A 4 51.68 25.65 10.15
C LYS A 4 50.80 24.88 9.13
N MET A 5 51.22 23.81 8.43
CA MET A 5 50.27 23.03 7.62
C MET A 5 49.21 22.38 8.53
N LYS A 6 47.98 22.94 8.53
CA LYS A 6 46.81 22.30 9.14
C LYS A 6 46.44 21.10 8.28
N SER A 7 46.51 19.90 8.85
CA SER A 7 45.95 18.72 8.22
C SER A 7 44.45 18.91 8.09
N LEU A 8 43.94 18.69 6.88
CA LEU A 8 42.51 18.52 6.64
C LEU A 8 42.14 17.19 7.27
N SER A 9 41.58 17.27 8.48
CA SER A 9 40.93 16.14 9.12
C SER A 9 39.83 15.63 8.18
N ASN A 10 39.96 14.38 7.75
CA ASN A 10 38.88 13.60 7.15
C ASN A 10 37.59 13.82 7.96
N SER A 11 36.66 14.60 7.40
CA SER A 11 35.29 14.59 7.88
C SER A 11 34.78 13.17 7.70
N LYS A 12 34.44 12.52 8.81
CA LYS A 12 33.66 11.28 8.80
C LYS A 12 32.45 11.53 7.90
N MET A 13 32.38 10.87 6.74
CA MET A 13 31.11 10.75 6.02
C MET A 13 30.17 10.04 6.99
N GLY A 14 29.26 10.81 7.60
CA GLY A 14 28.17 10.22 8.37
C GLY A 14 27.37 9.29 7.46
N ASN A 15 26.84 8.21 8.03
CA ASN A 15 25.92 7.34 7.28
C ASN A 15 24.82 8.21 6.65
N PRO A 16 24.42 7.95 5.39
CA PRO A 16 23.36 8.70 4.75
C PRO A 16 22.07 8.65 5.60
N PRO A 17 21.26 9.74 5.59
CA PRO A 17 20.01 9.77 6.35
C PRO A 17 19.05 8.67 5.86
N VAL A 18 18.31 8.09 6.79
CA VAL A 18 17.23 7.15 6.48
C VAL A 18 16.00 7.94 6.02
N LEU A 19 15.32 7.46 4.98
CA LEU A 19 14.09 8.06 4.48
C LEU A 19 12.97 7.97 5.54
N ASP A 20 12.40 9.11 5.91
CA ASP A 20 11.24 9.22 6.82
C ASP A 20 9.89 9.01 6.08
N GLY A 21 9.96 8.87 4.76
CA GLY A 21 8.80 8.57 3.91
C GLY A 21 9.19 8.26 2.47
N LEU A 22 8.49 7.30 1.88
CA LEU A 22 8.63 6.88 0.50
C LEU A 22 7.69 7.73 -0.37
N THR A 23 8.27 8.59 -1.21
CA THR A 23 7.56 9.30 -2.28
C THR A 23 7.31 8.36 -3.46
N GLY A 24 6.55 8.82 -4.46
CA GLY A 24 6.40 8.08 -5.71
C GLY A 24 7.72 7.74 -6.40
N ASP A 25 8.69 8.66 -6.35
CA ASP A 25 10.02 8.45 -6.93
C ASP A 25 10.86 7.46 -6.12
N HIS A 26 10.75 7.47 -4.79
CA HIS A 26 11.36 6.44 -3.94
C HIS A 26 10.77 5.07 -4.26
N ILE A 27 9.44 4.95 -4.31
CA ILE A 27 8.77 3.67 -4.63
C ILE A 27 9.23 3.14 -5.99
N LYS A 28 9.22 3.98 -7.03
CA LYS A 28 9.66 3.60 -8.38
C LYS A 28 11.13 3.16 -8.39
N SER A 29 12.00 3.93 -7.76
CA SER A 29 13.44 3.62 -7.70
C SER A 29 13.71 2.34 -6.92
N GLY A 30 12.96 2.11 -5.83
CA GLY A 30 13.03 0.90 -5.03
C GLY A 30 12.63 -0.34 -5.83
N PHE A 31 11.52 -0.28 -6.59
CA PHE A 31 11.13 -1.38 -7.47
C PHE A 31 12.14 -1.66 -8.59
N GLN A 32 12.72 -0.62 -9.19
CA GLN A 32 13.80 -0.77 -10.18
C GLN A 32 15.04 -1.43 -9.59
N ALA A 33 15.42 -1.04 -8.37
CA ALA A 33 16.56 -1.63 -7.67
C ALA A 33 16.30 -3.11 -7.32
N LEU A 34 15.08 -3.44 -6.87
CA LEU A 34 14.67 -4.83 -6.63
C LEU A 34 14.71 -5.66 -7.92
N ASP A 35 14.12 -5.17 -9.01
CA ASP A 35 14.12 -5.84 -10.31
C ASP A 35 15.56 -6.14 -10.78
N THR A 36 16.45 -5.17 -10.66
CA THR A 36 17.87 -5.31 -10.99
C THR A 36 18.56 -6.34 -10.10
N GLN A 37 18.27 -6.34 -8.80
CA GLN A 37 18.87 -7.27 -7.85
C GLN A 37 18.38 -8.70 -8.07
N LEU A 38 17.08 -8.88 -8.34
CA LEU A 38 16.48 -10.17 -8.71
C LEU A 38 17.11 -10.72 -10.00
N GLY A 39 17.45 -9.85 -10.96
CA GLY A 39 18.16 -10.25 -12.17
C GLY A 39 19.56 -10.83 -11.96
N LYS A 40 20.14 -10.72 -10.76
CA LYS A 40 21.42 -11.39 -10.46
C LYS A 40 21.23 -12.89 -10.22
N ASP A 41 20.03 -13.33 -9.84
CA ASP A 41 19.71 -14.74 -9.65
C ASP A 41 19.81 -15.50 -10.98
N ALA A 42 20.67 -16.53 -10.99
CA ALA A 42 20.95 -17.31 -12.20
C ALA A 42 19.76 -18.20 -12.61
N GLN A 43 18.96 -18.66 -11.64
CA GLN A 43 17.80 -19.48 -11.90
C GLN A 43 16.66 -18.65 -12.52
N LEU A 44 16.33 -17.49 -11.95
CA LEU A 44 15.32 -16.57 -12.49
C LEU A 44 15.64 -16.18 -13.94
N ARG A 45 16.91 -15.85 -14.21
CA ARG A 45 17.38 -15.54 -15.58
C ARG A 45 17.26 -16.74 -16.52
N ARG A 46 17.70 -17.93 -16.10
CA ARG A 46 17.64 -19.14 -16.93
C ARG A 46 16.21 -19.53 -17.28
N GLU A 47 15.30 -19.40 -16.32
CA GLU A 47 13.88 -19.70 -16.48
C GLU A 47 13.12 -18.58 -17.21
N LYS A 48 13.75 -17.42 -17.44
CA LYS A 48 13.08 -16.18 -17.90
C LYS A 48 11.84 -15.88 -17.06
N ARG A 49 11.93 -16.16 -15.75
CA ARG A 49 10.80 -16.05 -14.82
C ARG A 49 10.70 -14.62 -14.33
N GLN A 50 9.46 -14.12 -14.31
CA GLN A 50 9.13 -12.82 -13.77
C GLN A 50 8.31 -13.02 -12.50
N ILE A 51 8.85 -12.59 -11.36
CA ILE A 51 8.17 -12.63 -10.08
C ILE A 51 7.00 -11.64 -10.13
N ARG A 52 5.83 -12.08 -9.66
CA ARG A 52 4.62 -11.26 -9.60
C ARG A 52 4.19 -11.09 -8.16
N ILE A 53 3.99 -9.85 -7.75
CA ILE A 53 3.46 -9.51 -6.43
C ILE A 53 2.26 -8.57 -6.55
N ILE A 54 1.43 -8.58 -5.51
CA ILE A 54 0.45 -7.53 -5.28
C ILE A 54 0.91 -6.66 -4.12
N CYS A 55 0.63 -5.37 -4.18
CA CYS A 55 0.89 -4.43 -3.10
C CYS A 55 -0.40 -3.74 -2.67
N SER A 56 -0.53 -3.43 -1.38
CA SER A 56 -1.74 -2.81 -0.84
C SER A 56 -1.46 -1.56 0.00
N GLY A 57 -2.49 -0.76 0.22
CA GLY A 57 -2.45 0.37 1.14
C GLY A 57 -1.66 1.55 0.60
N GLY A 58 -0.67 1.99 1.37
CA GLY A 58 -0.05 3.28 1.18
C GLY A 58 0.69 3.48 -0.12
N VAL A 59 1.35 2.42 -0.59
CA VAL A 59 2.01 2.39 -1.90
C VAL A 59 1.03 2.67 -3.04
N CYS A 60 -0.21 2.18 -2.97
CA CYS A 60 -1.23 2.47 -3.99
C CYS A 60 -1.71 3.94 -3.91
N ALA A 61 -1.86 4.47 -2.70
CA ALA A 61 -2.23 5.86 -2.46
C ALA A 61 -1.18 6.84 -3.02
N VAL A 62 0.11 6.53 -2.88
CA VAL A 62 1.22 7.37 -3.34
C VAL A 62 1.51 7.16 -4.83
N ALA A 63 1.79 5.91 -5.24
CA ALA A 63 2.34 5.63 -6.57
C ALA A 63 1.28 5.64 -7.69
N TYR A 64 0.02 5.29 -7.38
CA TYR A 64 -1.05 5.20 -8.38
C TYR A 64 -2.08 6.30 -8.24
N LEU A 65 -2.71 6.43 -7.06
CA LEU A 65 -3.80 7.38 -6.85
C LEU A 65 -3.32 8.82 -6.67
N ARG A 66 -2.07 9.00 -6.24
CA ARG A 66 -1.47 10.30 -5.89
C ARG A 66 -2.31 11.09 -4.87
N SER A 67 -2.96 10.38 -3.94
CA SER A 67 -3.81 10.98 -2.90
C SER A 67 -3.02 11.48 -1.70
N ARG A 68 -1.77 11.03 -1.52
CA ARG A 68 -0.84 11.54 -0.51
C ARG A 68 0.61 11.53 -1.00
N ALA A 69 1.45 12.36 -0.38
CA ALA A 69 2.83 12.58 -0.82
C ALA A 69 3.79 11.43 -0.50
N THR A 70 3.60 10.77 0.65
CA THR A 70 4.51 9.72 1.15
C THR A 70 3.77 8.57 1.82
N THR A 71 4.42 7.40 1.89
CA THR A 71 4.05 6.24 2.72
C THR A 71 5.27 5.75 3.50
N LYS A 72 5.08 5.00 4.60
CA LYS A 72 6.20 4.50 5.42
C LYS A 72 6.90 3.31 4.77
N ASP A 73 6.11 2.44 4.18
CA ASP A 73 6.49 1.10 3.72
C ASP A 73 5.61 0.65 2.55
N ILE A 74 5.97 -0.52 2.02
CA ILE A 74 5.32 -1.25 0.94
C ILE A 74 5.02 -2.66 1.44
N ASP A 75 3.76 -2.92 1.74
CA ASP A 75 3.30 -4.27 2.06
C ASP A 75 3.01 -5.02 0.75
N PHE A 76 3.55 -6.23 0.61
CA PHE A 76 3.30 -7.09 -0.55
C PHE A 76 2.83 -8.49 -0.19
N TYR A 77 2.19 -9.14 -1.16
CA TYR A 77 1.82 -10.55 -1.12
C TYR A 77 2.13 -11.25 -2.44
N THR A 78 2.54 -12.51 -2.34
CA THR A 78 2.60 -13.49 -3.44
C THR A 78 2.15 -14.85 -2.90
N PRO A 79 1.41 -15.65 -3.69
CA PRO A 79 1.07 -17.01 -3.29
C PRO A 79 2.27 -17.97 -3.35
N HIS A 80 3.42 -17.53 -3.87
CA HIS A 80 4.62 -18.35 -4.01
C HIS A 80 5.63 -18.01 -2.89
N PRO A 81 5.82 -18.89 -1.88
CA PRO A 81 6.74 -18.62 -0.77
C PRO A 81 8.18 -18.35 -1.24
N ASP A 82 8.62 -19.02 -2.29
CA ASP A 82 9.95 -18.85 -2.88
C ASP A 82 10.15 -17.43 -3.39
N ASP A 83 9.16 -16.88 -4.12
CA ASP A 83 9.21 -15.50 -4.60
C ASP A 83 9.25 -14.49 -3.44
N SER A 84 8.53 -14.74 -2.36
CA SER A 84 8.59 -13.91 -1.15
C SER A 84 9.98 -13.92 -0.50
N ARG A 85 10.66 -15.09 -0.49
CA ARG A 85 12.03 -15.22 0.01
C ARG A 85 13.01 -14.47 -0.88
N GLU A 86 12.89 -14.59 -2.20
CA GLU A 86 13.74 -13.88 -3.17
C GLU A 86 13.64 -12.37 -3.02
N ILE A 87 12.42 -11.81 -2.89
CA ILE A 87 12.24 -10.37 -2.66
C ILE A 87 12.85 -9.94 -1.33
N THR A 88 12.68 -10.75 -0.27
CA THR A 88 13.22 -10.44 1.06
C THR A 88 14.76 -10.43 1.04
N TYR A 89 15.36 -11.39 0.34
CA TYR A 89 16.80 -11.46 0.14
C TYR A 89 17.32 -10.29 -0.71
N ALA A 90 16.70 -10.03 -1.85
CA ALA A 90 17.05 -8.89 -2.70
C ALA A 90 16.98 -7.55 -1.95
N ARG A 91 15.94 -7.34 -1.13
CA ARG A 91 15.82 -6.18 -0.24
C ARG A 91 16.99 -6.09 0.75
N TYR A 92 17.36 -7.20 1.39
CA TYR A 92 18.46 -7.24 2.35
C TYR A 92 19.79 -6.83 1.69
N GLU A 93 20.08 -7.36 0.51
CA GLU A 93 21.25 -7.02 -0.29
C GLU A 93 21.28 -5.52 -0.65
N LEU A 94 20.13 -4.95 -1.04
CA LEU A 94 20.02 -3.51 -1.33
C LEU A 94 20.32 -2.65 -0.10
N ASN A 95 19.82 -3.04 1.08
CA ASN A 95 20.06 -2.31 2.32
C ASN A 95 21.54 -2.40 2.78
N MET A 96 22.23 -3.50 2.47
CA MET A 96 23.65 -3.68 2.77
C MET A 96 24.57 -2.91 1.81
N HIS A 97 24.16 -2.75 0.54
CA HIS A 97 25.01 -2.22 -0.52
C HIS A 97 24.72 -0.78 -0.95
N ASP A 98 23.77 -0.07 -0.33
CA ASP A 98 23.53 1.37 -0.58
C ASP A 98 24.59 2.29 0.07
N ALA A 99 25.86 1.97 -0.17
CA ALA A 99 27.04 2.71 0.30
C ALA A 99 27.40 3.91 -0.60
N ARG A 100 26.50 4.35 -1.49
CA ARG A 100 26.79 5.39 -2.52
C ARG A 100 26.30 6.80 -2.15
N GLY A 101 26.09 7.10 -0.86
CA GLY A 101 25.80 8.46 -0.39
C GLY A 101 24.40 8.98 -0.73
N ARG A 102 23.46 8.11 -1.10
CA ARG A 102 22.03 8.44 -1.23
C ARG A 102 21.28 8.08 0.05
N ALA A 103 20.15 8.74 0.30
CA ALA A 103 19.32 8.46 1.46
C ALA A 103 18.91 6.97 1.46
N ARG A 104 19.04 6.33 2.62
CA ARG A 104 18.80 4.89 2.79
C ARG A 104 17.31 4.61 2.95
N TYR A 105 16.82 3.52 2.37
CA TYR A 105 15.49 3.03 2.70
C TYR A 105 15.43 2.57 4.17
N PRO A 106 14.30 2.76 4.86
CA PRO A 106 14.13 2.24 6.21
C PRO A 106 14.15 0.70 6.20
N ASP A 107 14.55 0.12 7.33
CA ASP A 107 14.38 -1.31 7.52
C ASP A 107 12.89 -1.66 7.43
N GLY A 108 12.54 -2.69 6.68
CA GLY A 108 11.12 -3.00 6.47
C GLY A 108 10.42 -2.19 5.37
N TRP A 109 11.11 -1.31 4.63
CA TRP A 109 10.47 -0.47 3.59
C TRP A 109 9.65 -1.25 2.56
N ILE A 110 9.99 -2.51 2.33
CA ILE A 110 9.15 -3.51 1.68
C ILE A 110 9.13 -4.76 2.56
N ASN A 111 7.94 -5.32 2.79
CA ASN A 111 7.74 -6.45 3.70
C ASN A 111 6.53 -7.31 3.27
N CYS A 112 6.47 -8.55 3.76
CA CYS A 112 5.38 -9.49 3.47
C CYS A 112 4.29 -9.53 4.55
N GLU A 113 4.07 -8.43 5.29
CA GLU A 113 3.09 -8.36 6.39
C GLU A 113 1.63 -8.50 5.91
N MET A 114 1.36 -8.27 4.62
CA MET A 114 0.06 -8.64 4.03
C MET A 114 -0.26 -10.11 4.29
N GLY A 115 0.76 -10.98 4.31
CA GLY A 115 0.61 -12.38 4.67
C GLY A 115 -0.05 -12.57 6.03
N ALA A 116 0.35 -11.85 7.08
CA ALA A 116 -0.28 -11.98 8.40
C ALA A 116 -1.79 -11.63 8.39
N HIS A 117 -2.19 -10.71 7.51
CA HIS A 117 -3.58 -10.30 7.33
C HIS A 117 -4.40 -11.24 6.44
N ILE A 118 -3.73 -12.11 5.68
CA ILE A 118 -4.33 -12.95 4.63
C ILE A 118 -4.23 -14.45 4.95
N ASN A 119 -3.19 -14.88 5.67
CA ASN A 119 -2.72 -16.26 5.79
C ASN A 119 -3.60 -17.18 6.64
N ASN A 120 -4.68 -16.70 7.25
CA ASN A 120 -5.60 -17.56 7.99
C ASN A 120 -6.67 -18.22 7.12
N LEU A 121 -6.81 -17.92 5.81
CA LEU A 121 -7.87 -18.52 4.98
C LEU A 121 -7.46 -18.59 3.48
N LYS A 122 -8.19 -19.42 2.71
CA LYS A 122 -8.20 -19.55 1.24
C LYS A 122 -8.39 -18.23 0.43
N GLY A 123 -8.29 -17.06 1.07
CA GLY A 123 -8.53 -15.74 0.49
C GLY A 123 -7.31 -15.11 -0.19
N GLY A 124 -6.07 -15.52 0.13
CA GLY A 124 -4.87 -14.91 -0.44
C GLY A 124 -4.68 -15.17 -1.93
N GLU A 125 -4.83 -16.42 -2.35
CA GLU A 125 -4.78 -16.80 -3.77
C GLU A 125 -5.90 -16.12 -4.57
N VAL A 126 -7.11 -16.04 -4.01
CA VAL A 126 -8.26 -15.35 -4.64
C VAL A 126 -7.99 -13.85 -4.75
N LEU A 127 -7.45 -13.23 -3.71
CA LEU A 127 -7.05 -11.83 -3.75
C LEU A 127 -5.99 -11.59 -4.82
N PHE A 128 -4.96 -12.42 -4.88
CA PHE A 128 -3.91 -12.31 -5.89
C PHE A 128 -4.46 -12.46 -7.30
N ALA A 129 -5.24 -13.51 -7.56
CA ALA A 129 -5.86 -13.76 -8.85
C ALA A 129 -6.77 -12.60 -9.29
N ASN A 130 -7.61 -12.08 -8.39
CA ASN A 130 -8.48 -10.93 -8.67
C ASN A 130 -7.66 -9.65 -8.95
N SER A 131 -6.58 -9.42 -8.20
CA SER A 131 -5.71 -8.25 -8.37
C SER A 131 -4.99 -8.28 -9.73
N VAL A 132 -4.44 -9.44 -10.11
CA VAL A 132 -3.83 -9.63 -11.44
C VAL A 132 -4.88 -9.46 -12.54
N LYS A 133 -6.09 -10.02 -12.37
CA LYS A 133 -7.19 -9.87 -13.31
C LYS A 133 -7.65 -8.42 -13.47
N ASN A 134 -7.64 -7.63 -12.39
CA ASN A 134 -7.98 -6.21 -12.43
C ASN A 134 -6.93 -5.39 -13.20
N GLY A 135 -5.71 -5.89 -13.35
CA GLY A 135 -4.71 -5.36 -14.29
C GLY A 135 -4.10 -4.01 -13.91
N VAL A 136 -4.28 -3.54 -12.67
CA VAL A 136 -3.68 -2.28 -12.22
C VAL A 136 -2.21 -2.53 -11.89
N VAL A 137 -1.33 -2.07 -12.77
CA VAL A 137 0.13 -2.24 -12.64
C VAL A 137 0.75 -1.01 -11.98
N LEU A 138 1.51 -1.23 -10.91
CA LEU A 138 2.32 -0.21 -10.22
C LEU A 138 3.74 -0.14 -10.80
N TYR A 139 4.28 -1.29 -11.23
CA TYR A 139 5.61 -1.41 -11.81
C TYR A 139 5.73 -2.64 -12.72
N THR A 140 6.53 -2.54 -13.77
CA THR A 140 6.93 -3.66 -14.63
C THR A 140 8.40 -3.51 -14.99
N GLY A 141 9.18 -4.54 -14.68
CA GLY A 141 10.58 -4.70 -15.06
C GLY A 141 10.82 -6.05 -15.73
N GLU A 142 12.07 -6.46 -15.87
CA GLU A 142 12.42 -7.73 -16.53
C GLU A 142 12.13 -8.95 -15.62
N HIS A 143 12.30 -8.78 -14.32
CA HIS A 143 12.22 -9.84 -13.31
C HIS A 143 11.10 -9.65 -12.30
N LEU A 144 10.45 -8.47 -12.27
CA LEU A 144 9.41 -8.12 -11.31
C LEU A 144 8.21 -7.43 -11.98
N VAL A 145 7.00 -7.88 -11.65
CA VAL A 145 5.75 -7.12 -11.86
C VAL A 145 5.07 -6.89 -10.53
N VAL A 146 4.66 -5.64 -10.32
CA VAL A 146 3.93 -5.22 -9.12
C VAL A 146 2.54 -4.76 -9.54
N TYR A 147 1.53 -5.45 -9.02
CA TYR A 147 0.13 -5.09 -9.19
C TYR A 147 -0.40 -4.37 -7.94
N ALA A 148 -1.39 -3.49 -8.10
CA ALA A 148 -2.19 -3.05 -6.97
C ALA A 148 -3.13 -4.19 -6.54
N ALA A 149 -3.26 -4.41 -5.24
CA ALA A 149 -4.26 -5.33 -4.68
C ALA A 149 -5.68 -4.89 -5.07
N ASP A 150 -6.64 -5.82 -5.13
CA ASP A 150 -8.04 -5.52 -5.46
C ASP A 150 -8.58 -4.35 -4.62
N TRP A 151 -9.15 -3.34 -5.29
CA TRP A 151 -9.68 -2.14 -4.63
C TRP A 151 -10.72 -2.45 -3.57
N LYS A 152 -11.52 -3.49 -3.73
CA LYS A 152 -12.52 -3.92 -2.74
C LYS A 152 -11.83 -4.35 -1.45
N PHE A 153 -10.77 -5.16 -1.55
CA PHE A 153 -9.97 -5.59 -0.39
C PHE A 153 -9.36 -4.39 0.33
N GLN A 154 -8.72 -3.50 -0.44
CA GLN A 154 -8.09 -2.30 0.12
C GLN A 154 -9.11 -1.38 0.79
N PHE A 155 -10.27 -1.19 0.18
CA PHE A 155 -11.38 -0.39 0.73
C PHE A 155 -11.86 -0.94 2.06
N VAL A 156 -12.28 -2.21 2.14
CA VAL A 156 -12.86 -2.75 3.38
C VAL A 156 -11.82 -2.82 4.52
N GLY A 157 -10.55 -3.11 4.21
CA GLY A 157 -9.47 -3.11 5.20
C GLY A 157 -9.19 -1.70 5.76
N LYS A 158 -9.20 -0.68 4.90
CA LYS A 158 -8.98 0.71 5.31
C LYS A 158 -10.14 1.30 6.10
N VAL A 159 -11.39 1.01 5.71
CA VAL A 159 -12.57 1.41 6.50
C VAL A 159 -12.50 0.78 7.88
N LYS A 160 -12.26 -0.53 7.98
CA LYS A 160 -12.12 -1.19 9.29
C LYS A 160 -11.06 -0.50 10.15
N ARG A 161 -9.86 -0.30 9.62
CA ARG A 161 -8.74 0.32 10.36
C ARG A 161 -9.06 1.75 10.81
N ALA A 162 -9.70 2.56 9.96
CA ALA A 162 -10.07 3.92 10.31
C ALA A 162 -11.08 3.97 11.48
N PHE A 163 -12.05 3.06 11.49
CA PHE A 163 -13.01 2.96 12.59
C PHE A 163 -12.40 2.37 13.86
N ASP A 164 -11.55 1.35 13.76
CA ASP A 164 -10.81 0.82 14.92
C ASP A 164 -9.93 1.93 15.55
N ASN A 165 -9.25 2.74 14.73
CA ASN A 165 -8.45 3.87 15.20
C ASN A 165 -9.29 4.94 15.90
N LEU A 166 -10.51 5.18 15.42
CA LEU A 166 -11.43 6.16 16.00
C LEU A 166 -11.96 5.67 17.35
N GLU A 167 -12.35 4.40 17.43
CA GLU A 167 -12.80 3.76 18.67
C GLU A 167 -11.70 3.80 19.72
N TYR A 168 -10.49 3.37 19.37
CA TYR A 168 -9.33 3.43 20.27
C TYR A 168 -9.03 4.87 20.74
N ALA A 169 -9.07 5.86 19.85
CA ALA A 169 -8.86 7.26 20.22
C ALA A 169 -9.89 7.73 21.25
N GLN A 170 -11.16 7.34 21.09
CA GLN A 170 -12.21 7.65 22.06
C GLN A 170 -11.95 7.00 23.42
N GLU A 171 -11.50 5.74 23.44
CA GLU A 171 -11.16 5.02 24.68
C GLU A 171 -10.03 5.70 25.45
N VAL A 172 -9.03 6.25 24.76
CA VAL A 172 -7.89 6.94 25.38
C VAL A 172 -8.10 8.46 25.54
N GLY A 173 -9.29 8.97 25.22
CA GLY A 173 -9.64 10.40 25.36
C GLY A 173 -9.01 11.33 24.31
N GLU A 174 -8.52 10.79 23.20
CA GLU A 174 -8.04 11.57 22.05
C GLU A 174 -9.20 12.01 21.15
N ILE A 175 -9.19 13.29 20.75
CA ILE A 175 -10.13 13.80 19.74
C ILE A 175 -9.59 13.44 18.35
N ARG A 176 -10.24 12.49 17.68
CA ARG A 176 -10.04 12.18 16.27
C ARG A 176 -11.34 12.26 15.49
N THR A 177 -11.20 12.55 14.19
CA THR A 177 -12.32 12.63 13.26
C THR A 177 -12.00 11.81 12.01
N LEU A 178 -13.02 11.21 11.38
CA LEU A 178 -12.83 10.36 10.20
C LEU A 178 -12.29 11.13 8.99
N ASP A 179 -12.65 12.39 8.84
CA ASP A 179 -12.24 13.24 7.72
C ASP A 179 -10.73 13.54 7.72
N THR A 180 -10.10 13.50 8.90
CA THR A 180 -8.65 13.69 9.06
C THR A 180 -7.87 12.36 9.12
N ASP A 181 -8.56 11.22 9.22
CA ASP A 181 -7.93 9.90 9.23
C ASP A 181 -7.43 9.53 7.82
N LYS A 182 -6.11 9.28 7.71
CA LYS A 182 -5.46 8.92 6.45
C LYS A 182 -5.98 7.61 5.86
N ASP A 183 -6.35 6.64 6.70
CA ASP A 183 -6.84 5.35 6.24
C ASP A 183 -8.25 5.51 5.69
N PHE A 184 -9.09 6.36 6.31
CA PHE A 184 -10.39 6.73 5.77
C PHE A 184 -10.27 7.50 4.45
N GLY A 185 -9.33 8.45 4.36
CA GLY A 185 -9.02 9.17 3.13
C GLY A 185 -8.67 8.22 1.97
N ASP A 186 -7.73 7.30 2.20
CA ASP A 186 -7.35 6.26 1.24
C ASP A 186 -8.57 5.38 0.85
N ALA A 187 -9.41 5.00 1.82
CA ALA A 187 -10.62 4.20 1.56
C ALA A 187 -11.55 4.88 0.56
N LEU A 188 -11.78 6.19 0.69
CA LEU A 188 -12.64 6.93 -0.23
C LEU A 188 -12.07 6.96 -1.66
N HIS A 189 -10.75 7.04 -1.82
CA HIS A 189 -10.13 6.96 -3.14
C HIS A 189 -10.21 5.56 -3.74
N PHE A 190 -10.06 4.49 -2.95
CA PHE A 190 -10.29 3.12 -3.42
C PHE A 190 -11.75 2.90 -3.82
N LEU A 191 -12.69 3.41 -3.03
CA LEU A 191 -14.11 3.37 -3.36
C LEU A 191 -14.40 4.09 -4.69
N ASN A 192 -13.75 5.24 -4.94
CA ASN A 192 -13.89 5.94 -6.22
C ASN A 192 -13.40 5.08 -7.40
N GLN A 193 -12.31 4.31 -7.25
CA GLN A 193 -11.90 3.36 -8.30
C GLN A 193 -12.92 2.25 -8.56
N ILE A 194 -13.62 1.79 -7.51
CA ILE A 194 -14.70 0.80 -7.63
C ILE A 194 -15.92 1.41 -8.31
N MET A 195 -16.24 2.67 -8.03
CA MET A 195 -17.45 3.35 -8.50
C MET A 195 -17.32 3.91 -9.92
N ARG A 196 -16.15 4.38 -10.35
CA ARG A 196 -15.91 4.93 -11.71
C ARG A 196 -16.47 4.08 -12.87
N PRO A 197 -16.26 2.75 -12.91
CA PRO A 197 -16.79 1.92 -13.99
C PRO A 197 -18.27 1.55 -13.79
N ARG A 198 -18.92 2.00 -12.71
CA ARG A 198 -20.29 1.62 -12.33
C ARG A 198 -21.24 2.78 -12.57
N ASN A 199 -22.46 2.43 -13.00
CA ASN A 199 -23.57 3.39 -13.14
C ASN A 199 -24.57 3.29 -11.98
N THR A 200 -24.30 2.44 -10.99
CA THR A 200 -25.22 2.17 -9.88
C THR A 200 -24.46 2.11 -8.56
N PRO A 201 -24.98 2.75 -7.49
CA PRO A 201 -24.44 2.63 -6.14
C PRO A 201 -24.39 1.18 -5.65
N LEU A 202 -23.50 0.94 -4.70
CA LEU A 202 -23.31 -0.35 -4.03
C LEU A 202 -24.43 -0.65 -3.05
N ALA A 203 -24.88 -1.90 -3.02
CA ALA A 203 -25.68 -2.39 -1.91
C ALA A 203 -24.75 -2.80 -0.75
N LEU A 204 -25.16 -2.50 0.49
CA LEU A 204 -24.38 -2.89 1.69
C LEU A 204 -24.13 -4.41 1.74
N VAL A 205 -25.09 -5.22 1.30
CA VAL A 205 -24.94 -6.69 1.24
C VAL A 205 -23.78 -7.11 0.33
N ASP A 206 -23.53 -6.38 -0.76
CA ASP A 206 -22.40 -6.66 -1.66
C ASP A 206 -21.08 -6.38 -0.95
N ILE A 207 -21.00 -5.22 -0.27
CA ILE A 207 -19.80 -4.80 0.47
C ILE A 207 -19.48 -5.79 1.58
N LYS A 208 -20.50 -6.27 2.30
CA LYS A 208 -20.35 -7.25 3.38
C LYS A 208 -19.75 -8.58 2.92
N ASN A 209 -19.93 -8.93 1.65
CA ASN A 209 -19.38 -10.14 1.04
C ASN A 209 -17.96 -9.95 0.47
N TRP A 210 -17.34 -8.78 0.61
CA TRP A 210 -16.00 -8.53 0.07
C TRP A 210 -14.91 -8.94 1.05
N TYR A 211 -14.23 -10.03 0.72
CA TYR A 211 -13.06 -10.52 1.45
C TYR A 211 -13.34 -10.69 2.96
N ASN A 212 -12.29 -10.95 3.75
CA ASN A 212 -12.44 -11.17 5.19
C ASN A 212 -12.84 -9.90 5.95
N TYR A 213 -12.69 -8.71 5.38
CA TYR A 213 -13.00 -7.47 6.11
C TYR A 213 -14.42 -6.94 5.86
N GLY A 214 -15.09 -7.37 4.78
CA GLY A 214 -16.41 -6.86 4.41
C GLY A 214 -17.45 -7.05 5.52
N HIS A 215 -17.43 -8.19 6.21
CA HIS A 215 -18.43 -8.50 7.24
C HIS A 215 -18.38 -7.57 8.46
N PHE A 216 -17.25 -6.89 8.72
CA PHE A 216 -17.14 -5.87 9.77
C PHE A 216 -17.83 -4.55 9.40
N ILE A 217 -18.16 -4.34 8.13
CA ILE A 217 -18.79 -3.09 7.68
C ILE A 217 -20.23 -3.05 8.16
N THR A 218 -20.47 -2.24 9.19
CA THR A 218 -21.81 -2.01 9.75
C THR A 218 -22.63 -1.04 8.89
N PRO A 219 -23.97 -1.01 9.03
CA PRO A 219 -24.79 0.00 8.37
C PRO A 219 -24.37 1.44 8.72
N GLN A 220 -23.94 1.68 9.97
CA GLN A 220 -23.48 2.99 10.40
C GLN A 220 -22.16 3.39 9.74
N MET A 221 -21.18 2.47 9.67
CA MET A 221 -19.92 2.71 8.96
C MET A 221 -20.17 3.04 7.50
N ALA A 222 -20.99 2.24 6.83
CA ALA A 222 -21.31 2.44 5.43
C ALA A 222 -22.06 3.76 5.20
N LYS A 223 -22.97 4.17 6.09
CA LYS A 223 -23.64 5.47 6.02
C LYS A 223 -22.62 6.61 6.08
N MET A 224 -21.63 6.52 6.96
CA MET A 224 -20.57 7.52 7.10
C MET A 224 -19.67 7.57 5.88
N VAL A 225 -19.29 6.40 5.36
CA VAL A 225 -18.58 6.30 4.08
C VAL A 225 -19.36 7.00 2.97
N ASN A 226 -20.69 6.78 2.84
CA ASN A 226 -21.47 7.41 1.79
C ASN A 226 -21.52 8.94 1.94
N ILE A 227 -21.74 9.45 3.15
CA ILE A 227 -21.76 10.89 3.43
C ILE A 227 -20.44 11.54 3.02
N CYS A 228 -19.31 10.98 3.47
CA CYS A 228 -18.00 11.54 3.17
C CYS A 228 -17.61 11.36 1.69
N TYR A 229 -18.04 10.27 1.06
CA TYR A 229 -17.84 10.06 -0.38
C TYR A 229 -18.62 11.10 -1.19
N ALA A 230 -19.90 11.33 -0.87
CA ALA A 230 -20.73 12.33 -1.53
C ALA A 230 -20.18 13.74 -1.37
N HIS A 231 -19.70 14.09 -0.17
CA HIS A 231 -19.04 15.37 0.06
C HIS A 231 -17.76 15.53 -0.77
N ARG A 232 -16.95 14.47 -0.92
CA ARG A 232 -15.66 14.53 -1.62
C ARG A 232 -15.75 14.44 -3.14
N PHE A 233 -16.70 13.67 -3.67
CA PHE A 233 -16.78 13.34 -5.10
C PHE A 233 -18.11 13.76 -5.75
N ALA A 234 -19.02 14.41 -5.01
CA ALA A 234 -20.32 14.85 -5.48
C ALA A 234 -21.20 13.73 -6.09
N ASP A 235 -21.10 12.51 -5.55
CA ASP A 235 -21.84 11.32 -6.02
C ASP A 235 -22.15 10.35 -4.87
N ASP A 236 -23.15 9.47 -5.02
CA ASP A 236 -23.53 8.47 -4.02
C ASP A 236 -22.84 7.13 -4.26
N ALA A 237 -22.00 6.69 -3.32
CA ALA A 237 -21.34 5.40 -3.42
C ALA A 237 -22.21 4.21 -2.99
N CYS A 238 -23.11 4.39 -2.01
CA CYS A 238 -23.85 3.32 -1.35
C CYS A 238 -25.36 3.62 -1.28
N ARG A 239 -26.19 2.59 -1.44
CA ARG A 239 -27.64 2.63 -1.17
C ARG A 239 -27.98 1.90 0.12
N PHE A 240 -28.82 2.52 0.93
CA PHE A 240 -29.40 1.92 2.14
C PHE A 240 -30.90 1.74 1.90
N SER A 241 -31.36 0.48 1.93
CA SER A 241 -32.79 0.10 1.92
C SER A 241 -33.69 0.87 0.93
N GLY A 242 -33.25 1.01 -0.33
CA GLY A 242 -34.08 1.52 -1.43
C GLY A 242 -34.34 3.04 -1.41
N LYS A 243 -33.78 3.80 -0.46
CA LYS A 243 -33.86 5.27 -0.46
C LYS A 243 -32.46 5.87 -0.57
N ARG A 244 -32.31 6.89 -1.42
CA ARG A 244 -31.08 7.70 -1.46
C ARG A 244 -30.91 8.35 -0.09
N VAL A 245 -29.71 8.32 0.46
CA VAL A 245 -29.39 9.11 1.66
C VAL A 245 -29.19 10.52 1.17
N ILE A 246 -30.26 11.31 1.25
CA ILE A 246 -30.19 12.75 0.96
C ILE A 246 -29.26 13.36 2.00
N SER A 247 -28.25 14.08 1.50
CA SER A 247 -27.34 14.94 2.25
C SER A 247 -28.11 15.81 3.24
N ILE A 248 -27.60 15.90 4.47
CA ILE A 248 -28.02 16.92 5.45
C ILE A 248 -27.35 18.24 5.09
#